data_AF-A0A662CQC9-F1
#
_entry.id   AF-A0A662CQC9-F1
#
_cell.length_a   1.000
_cell.length_b   1.000
_cell.length_c   1.000
_cell.angle_alpha   90.00
_cell.angle_beta   90.00
_cell.angle_gamma   90.00
#
_symmetry.space_group_name_H-M   'P 1'
#
loop_
_entity.id
_entity.type
_entity.pdbx_description
1 polymer ?
#
loop_
_entity_poly.entity_id
_entity_poly.type
_entity_poly.pdbx_seq_one_letter_code
_entity_poly.pdbx_strand_id
1 'polypeptide(L)' 'MPYEYLTEGLNLVASKGRDQTRRIAIPAHIDAKLDTPGAIDNATGVIVLLLLAERMKDYQGSTAIELLPFNDEDYYAA' A
#
# COMPACT_ATOMS: atom_id res chain seq x y z
N MET A 1 15.48 22.60 19.50
CA MET A 1 14.85 21.42 20.10
C MET A 1 14.58 20.46 18.94
N PRO A 2 15.37 19.40 18.71
CA PRO A 2 14.98 18.42 17.71
C PRO A 2 13.76 17.69 18.27
N TYR A 3 12.63 17.81 17.57
CA TYR A 3 11.51 16.90 17.81
C TYR A 3 11.94 15.55 17.25
N GLU A 4 12.21 14.57 18.12
CA GLU A 4 12.21 13.17 17.71
C GLU A 4 10.77 12.82 17.35
N TYR A 5 10.48 12.76 16.06
CA TYR A 5 9.25 12.15 15.60
C TYR A 5 9.40 10.64 15.79
N LEU A 6 8.63 10.07 16.72
CA LEU A 6 8.40 8.62 16.76
C LEU A 6 7.64 8.27 15.49
N THR A 7 8.34 7.79 14.47
CA THR A 7 7.72 7.28 13.23
C THR A 7 7.42 5.80 13.42
N GLU A 8 6.19 5.47 13.77
CA GLU A 8 5.70 4.09 13.73
C GLU A 8 5.14 3.80 12.33
N GLY A 9 5.90 3.11 11.50
CA GLY A 9 5.42 2.62 10.20
C GLY A 9 4.45 1.45 10.38
N LEU A 10 3.32 1.49 9.67
CA LEU A 10 2.34 0.40 9.65
C LEU A 10 2.11 -0.11 8.23
N ASN A 11 2.45 -1.37 7.98
CA ASN A 11 2.16 -2.02 6.69
C ASN A 11 0.88 -2.83 6.81
N LEU A 12 0.03 -2.78 5.79
CA LEU A 12 -1.21 -3.56 5.75
C LEU A 12 -1.16 -4.57 4.62
N VAL A 13 -1.94 -5.63 4.78
CA VAL A 13 -2.18 -6.63 3.74
C VAL A 13 -3.67 -6.87 3.64
N ALA A 14 -4.24 -6.60 2.47
CA ALA A 14 -5.58 -7.03 2.13
C ALA A 14 -5.48 -8.17 1.11
N SER A 15 -5.90 -9.39 1.49
CA SER A 15 -5.84 -10.57 0.63
C SER A 15 -7.23 -11.07 0.25
N LYS A 16 -7.39 -11.48 -1.02
CA LYS A 16 -8.61 -12.15 -1.48
C LYS A 16 -8.36 -13.18 -2.57
N GLY A 17 -9.00 -14.35 -2.43
CA GLY A 17 -8.94 -15.47 -3.37
C GLY A 17 -9.04 -16.81 -2.63
N ARG A 18 -9.35 -17.89 -3.35
CA ARG A 18 -9.57 -19.21 -2.73
C ARG A 18 -8.28 -19.94 -2.38
N ASP A 19 -7.25 -19.85 -3.23
CA ASP A 19 -5.96 -20.48 -3.03
C ASP A 19 -4.94 -19.44 -2.59
N GLN A 20 -4.67 -19.41 -1.29
CA GLN A 20 -3.71 -18.51 -0.66
C GLN A 20 -2.25 -18.95 -0.89
N THR A 21 -1.99 -20.08 -1.55
CA THR A 21 -0.62 -20.53 -1.86
C THR A 21 -0.07 -19.90 -3.14
N ARG A 22 -0.93 -19.40 -4.02
CA ARG A 22 -0.59 -18.73 -5.29
C ARG A 22 -1.06 -17.29 -5.25
N ARG A 23 -0.11 -16.35 -5.30
CA ARG A 23 -0.38 -14.94 -5.03
C ARG A 23 0.12 -14.00 -6.12
N ILE A 24 -0.64 -12.94 -6.36
CA ILE A 24 -0.20 -11.73 -7.06
C ILE A 24 -0.23 -10.60 -6.05
N ALA A 25 0.94 -10.03 -5.78
CA ALA A 25 1.10 -8.88 -4.88
C ALA A 25 1.09 -7.58 -5.69
N ILE A 26 0.32 -6.60 -5.22
CA ILE A 26 0.18 -5.27 -5.83
C ILE A 26 0.50 -4.24 -4.75
N PRO A 27 1.75 -3.75 -4.70
CA PRO A 27 2.19 -2.81 -3.70
C PRO A 27 1.99 -1.35 -4.12
N ALA A 28 1.80 -0.47 -3.13
CA ALA A 28 1.97 0.98 -3.28
C ALA A 28 2.39 1.56 -1.93
N HIS A 29 3.38 2.43 -1.91
CA HIS A 29 3.72 3.17 -0.69
C HIS A 29 2.60 4.15 -0.32
N ILE A 30 2.49 4.48 0.97
CA ILE A 30 1.48 5.42 1.51
C ILE A 30 2.12 6.61 2.22
N ASP A 31 3.42 6.55 2.51
CA ASP A 31 4.18 7.67 3.01
C ASP A 31 4.60 8.61 1.89
N ALA A 32 4.84 9.87 2.22
CA ALA A 32 5.29 10.88 1.28
C ALA A 32 6.57 11.51 1.81
N LYS A 33 7.46 11.89 0.90
CA LYS A 33 8.65 12.69 1.21
C LYS A 33 8.29 13.92 2.05
N LEU A 34 9.13 14.19 3.05
CA LEU A 34 8.99 15.35 3.93
C LEU A 34 8.81 16.64 3.10
N ASP A 35 7.88 17.49 3.55
CA ASP A 35 7.52 18.76 2.91
C ASP A 35 6.94 18.63 1.49
N THR A 36 6.48 17.44 1.08
CA THR A 36 5.76 17.23 -0.18
C THR A 36 4.30 16.80 0.07
N PRO A 37 3.37 17.14 -0.84
CA PRO A 37 1.96 16.76 -0.69
C PRO A 37 1.67 15.29 -1.05
N GLY A 38 2.64 14.56 -1.63
CA GLY A 38 2.46 13.15 -1.96
C GLY A 38 1.48 12.84 -3.11
N ALA A 39 1.15 13.81 -3.98
CA ALA A 39 0.02 13.66 -4.90
C ALA A 39 0.24 12.64 -6.04
N ILE A 40 1.44 12.61 -6.62
CA ILE A 40 1.83 11.61 -7.62
C ILE A 40 2.53 10.46 -6.91
N ASP A 41 3.59 10.82 -6.22
CA ASP A 41 4.46 9.99 -5.41
C ASP A 41 4.09 10.28 -3.95
N ASN A 42 3.04 9.68 -3.37
CA ASN A 42 2.56 8.31 -3.52
C ASN A 42 1.12 8.10 -4.04
N ALA A 43 0.24 9.10 -3.93
CA ALA A 43 -1.20 8.88 -3.82
C ALA A 43 -1.84 8.25 -5.08
N THR A 44 -1.17 8.35 -6.23
CA THR A 44 -1.60 7.67 -7.46
C THR A 44 -1.62 6.15 -7.32
N GLY A 45 -0.64 5.55 -6.65
CA GLY A 45 -0.62 4.13 -6.35
C GLY A 45 -1.74 3.75 -5.37
N VAL A 46 -1.90 4.54 -4.31
CA VAL A 46 -2.90 4.31 -3.27
C VAL A 46 -4.32 4.32 -3.82
N ILE A 47 -4.67 5.30 -4.67
CA ILE A 47 -6.02 5.37 -5.25
C ILE A 47 -6.28 4.18 -6.20
N VAL A 48 -5.25 3.70 -6.91
CA VAL A 48 -5.37 2.49 -7.74
C VAL A 48 -5.65 1.26 -6.87
N LEU A 49 -4.99 1.10 -5.73
CA LEU A 49 -5.27 0.01 -4.79
C LEU A 49 -6.72 0.06 -4.29
N LEU A 50 -7.22 1.24 -3.89
CA LEU A 50 -8.58 1.41 -3.39
C LEU A 50 -9.63 1.11 -4.47
N LEU A 51 -9.45 1.62 -5.68
CA LEU A 51 -10.33 1.33 -6.82
C LEU A 51 -10.29 -0.15 -7.18
N LEU A 52 -9.12 -0.78 -7.14
CA LEU A 52 -9.00 -2.21 -7.38
C LEU A 52 -9.72 -3.03 -6.29
N ALA A 53 -9.56 -2.66 -5.02
CA ALA A 53 -10.25 -3.30 -3.90
C ALA A 53 -11.77 -3.27 -4.09
N GLU A 54 -12.32 -2.13 -4.50
CA GLU A 54 -13.75 -1.98 -4.81
C GLU A 54 -14.17 -2.92 -5.94
N ARG A 55 -13.42 -2.95 -7.04
CA ARG A 55 -13.72 -3.85 -8.18
C ARG A 55 -13.63 -5.32 -7.82
N MET A 56 -12.81 -5.65 -6.83
CA MET A 56 -12.58 -7.01 -6.35
C MET A 56 -13.48 -7.43 -5.17
N LYS A 57 -14.42 -6.59 -4.74
CA LYS A 57 -15.29 -6.84 -3.57
C LYS A 57 -16.06 -8.15 -3.60
N ASP A 58 -16.27 -8.73 -4.79
CA ASP A 58 -16.96 -10.02 -5.01
C ASP A 58 -16.06 -11.09 -5.66
N TYR A 59 -14.76 -10.83 -5.80
CA TYR A 59 -13.81 -11.78 -6.40
C TYR A 59 -13.76 -13.13 -5.65
N GLN A 60 -13.95 -14.23 -6.38
CA GLN A 60 -13.92 -15.62 -5.88
C GLN A 60 -12.97 -16.52 -6.72
N GLY A 61 -12.01 -15.91 -7.43
CA GLY A 61 -11.04 -16.65 -8.23
C GLY A 61 -10.09 -17.51 -7.39
N SER A 62 -9.36 -18.41 -8.06
CA SER A 62 -8.41 -19.30 -7.38
C SER A 62 -7.18 -18.52 -6.90
N THR A 63 -6.52 -17.75 -7.76
CA THR A 63 -5.34 -16.96 -7.40
C THR A 63 -5.69 -15.91 -6.34
N ALA A 64 -4.92 -15.87 -5.25
CA ALA A 64 -5.02 -14.79 -4.27
C ALA A 64 -4.40 -13.50 -4.82
N ILE A 65 -5.11 -12.39 -4.68
CA ILE A 65 -4.61 -11.05 -4.96
C ILE A 65 -4.40 -10.36 -3.62
N GLU A 66 -3.20 -9.82 -3.42
CA GLU A 66 -2.80 -9.10 -2.22
C GLU A 66 -2.54 -7.64 -2.56
N LEU A 67 -3.27 -6.74 -1.91
CA LEU A 67 -3.03 -5.30 -1.96
C LEU A 67 -2.16 -4.94 -0.76
N LEU A 68 -1.01 -4.32 -1.04
CA LEU A 68 0.04 -4.08 -0.05
C LEU A 68 0.34 -2.58 0.06
N PRO A 69 -0.49 -1.79 0.78
CA PRO A 69 -0.11 -0.44 1.17
C PRO A 69 0.98 -0.50 2.25
N PHE A 70 2.09 0.21 2.04
CA PHE A 70 3.26 0.17 2.93
C PHE A 70 3.84 1.55 3.23
N ASN A 71 4.45 1.71 4.41
CA ASN A 71 5.12 2.94 4.86
C ASN A 71 6.65 2.86 4.66
N ASP A 72 7.31 3.98 4.92
CA ASP A 72 8.75 4.20 5.02
C ASP A 72 9.54 4.00 3.70
N GLU A 73 8.89 4.15 2.55
CA GLU A 73 9.55 4.14 1.25
C GLU A 73 10.36 5.43 1.01
N ASP A 74 9.77 6.56 1.38
CA ASP A 74 10.17 7.90 0.96
C ASP A 74 10.88 8.66 2.10
N TYR A 75 10.68 8.22 3.36
CA TYR A 75 11.39 8.76 4.53
C TYR A 75 12.89 8.44 4.53
N TYR A 76 13.29 7.28 3.97
CA TYR A 76 14.68 6.85 3.86
C TYR A 76 15.25 6.98 2.44
N ALA A 77 14.44 7.46 1.48
CA ALA A 77 14.89 7.75 0.11
C ALA A 77 15.80 9.00 0.11
N ALA A 78 17.12 8.77 0.12
CA ALA A 78 18.17 9.79 0.08
C ALA A 78 18.12 10.65 -1.19
#